data_AF-A0A3M2AEU2-F1
#
_entry.id   AF-A0A3M2AEU2-F1
#
_cell.length_a   1.000
_cell.length_b   1.000
_cell.length_c   1.000
_cell.angle_alpha   90.00
_cell.angle_beta   90.00
_cell.angle_gamma   90.00
#
_symmetry.space_group_name_H-M   'P 1'
#
loop_
_entity.id
_entity.type
_entity.pdbx_description
1 polymer ?
#
loop_
_entity_poly.entity_id
_entity_poly.type
_entity_poly.pdbx_seq_one_letter_code
_entity_poly.pdbx_strand_id
1 'polypeptide(L)'
;MKKLKFIVLGLVLVLLMAACGGSGGNEPTTTNEQVNPPAQQEETTTEETTSTEETTTEETTTEETTTEETEATQEEGATAEEESGLQMSGIDPETGLEINPENVNPGDTFIIRGTIISMNLTPTTSPEFLIEAPSGQRYRIRSQPLDEIFFEDGSQIKPHEYRQGMKAMATATLAADATITDLPVTNDLTLLLDE
;
A
#
# COMPACT_ATOMS: atom_id res chain seq x y z
N MET A 1 -26.36 28.41 -40.57
CA MET A 1 -26.73 28.78 -39.19
C MET A 1 -26.16 27.85 -38.08
N LYS A 2 -25.29 26.87 -38.38
CA LYS A 2 -24.69 25.99 -37.34
C LYS A 2 -23.32 26.46 -36.81
N LYS A 3 -22.60 27.30 -37.57
CA LYS A 3 -21.27 27.82 -37.19
C LYS A 3 -21.30 29.01 -36.22
N LEU A 4 -22.46 29.65 -36.03
CA LEU A 4 -22.60 30.79 -35.14
C LEU A 4 -22.69 30.38 -33.64
N LYS A 5 -23.16 29.15 -33.36
CA LYS A 5 -23.31 28.65 -31.99
C LYS A 5 -21.97 28.35 -31.31
N PHE A 6 -20.95 27.95 -32.07
CA PHE A 6 -19.62 27.64 -31.53
C PHE A 6 -18.82 28.90 -31.13
N ILE A 7 -19.06 30.03 -31.80
CA ILE A 7 -18.36 31.29 -31.51
C ILE A 7 -18.90 31.94 -30.22
N VAL A 8 -20.21 31.83 -29.96
CA VAL A 8 -20.82 32.38 -28.72
C VAL A 8 -20.39 31.57 -27.49
N LEU A 9 -20.24 30.25 -27.61
CA LEU A 9 -19.82 29.40 -26.49
C LEU A 9 -18.35 29.65 -26.07
N GLY A 10 -17.46 29.91 -27.03
CA GLY A 10 -16.07 30.25 -26.74
C GLY A 10 -15.89 31.59 -26.02
N LEU A 11 -16.76 32.57 -26.30
CA LEU A 11 -16.67 33.91 -25.71
C LEU A 11 -17.13 33.95 -24.24
N VAL A 12 -18.00 33.03 -23.83
CA VAL A 12 -18.44 32.89 -22.43
C VAL A 12 -17.36 32.24 -21.55
N LEU A 13 -16.51 31.38 -22.10
CA LEU A 13 -15.48 30.67 -21.33
C LEU A 13 -14.29 31.58 -20.94
N VAL A 14 -13.96 32.57 -21.76
CA VAL A 14 -12.85 33.52 -21.49
C VAL A 14 -13.22 34.56 -20.42
N LEU A 15 -14.52 34.80 -20.19
CA LEU A 15 -15.00 35.83 -19.26
C LEU A 15 -15.00 35.37 -17.79
N LEU A 16 -14.83 34.06 -17.52
CA LEU A 16 -14.83 33.49 -16.17
C LEU A 16 -13.44 33.53 -15.47
N MET A 17 -12.37 33.93 -16.16
CA MET A 17 -11.00 33.93 -15.62
C MET A 17 -10.56 35.28 -15.02
N ALA A 18 -11.46 36.26 -14.88
CA ALA A 18 -11.13 37.61 -14.36
C ALA A 18 -11.63 37.89 -12.93
N ALA A 19 -12.10 36.88 -12.19
CA ALA A 19 -12.65 37.07 -10.85
C ALA A 19 -12.10 36.07 -9.82
N CYS A 20 -10.79 36.10 -9.58
CA CYS A 20 -10.22 35.73 -8.28
C CYS A 20 -8.87 36.44 -8.12
N GLY A 21 -8.94 37.76 -7.94
CA GLY A 21 -7.81 38.60 -7.59
C GLY A 21 -8.21 39.54 -6.47
N GLY A 22 -7.61 39.36 -5.31
CA GLY A 22 -7.42 40.42 -4.32
C GLY A 22 -8.32 40.38 -3.08
N SER A 23 -7.70 40.07 -1.94
CA SER A 23 -7.82 40.78 -0.66
C SER A 23 -6.99 39.99 0.34
N GLY A 24 -6.06 40.50 1.13
CA GLY A 24 -5.77 41.84 1.60
C GLY A 24 -5.06 41.61 2.94
N GLY A 25 -3.87 42.16 3.13
CA GLY A 25 -3.10 42.00 4.36
C GLY A 25 -3.73 42.74 5.54
N ASN A 26 -3.54 42.20 6.75
CA ASN A 26 -3.20 42.97 7.94
C ASN A 26 -2.64 42.03 9.03
N GLU A 27 -1.42 42.32 9.48
CA GLU A 27 -0.77 41.77 10.67
C GLU A 27 -1.40 42.35 11.97
N PRO A 28 -0.76 42.19 13.15
CA PRO A 28 -0.84 41.07 14.08
C PRO A 28 -1.58 41.50 15.37
N THR A 29 -2.03 40.55 16.19
CA THR A 29 -2.55 40.87 17.53
C THR A 29 -1.94 39.94 18.57
N THR A 30 -0.93 40.52 19.22
CA THR A 30 -0.72 40.57 20.68
C THR A 30 -0.66 39.26 21.46
N THR A 31 0.59 38.91 21.81
CA THR A 31 1.07 38.61 23.17
C THR A 31 -0.01 38.36 24.24
N ASN A 32 0.00 37.14 24.79
CA ASN A 32 -0.10 37.03 26.24
C ASN A 32 0.96 36.06 26.77
N GLU A 33 1.53 36.50 27.87
CA GLU A 33 2.73 36.06 28.55
C GLU A 33 2.43 34.92 29.54
N GLN A 34 3.50 34.26 30.03
CA GLN A 34 3.59 33.54 31.31
C GLN A 34 2.94 32.13 31.42
N VAL A 35 3.57 31.05 31.93
CA VAL A 35 4.77 30.80 32.78
C VAL A 35 5.32 29.39 32.48
N ASN A 36 6.64 29.20 32.59
CA ASN A 36 7.39 27.93 32.45
C ASN A 36 7.61 27.23 33.84
N PRO A 37 8.36 26.12 33.99
CA PRO A 37 7.95 24.80 34.49
C PRO A 37 8.44 24.48 35.94
N PRO A 38 8.38 23.22 36.41
CA PRO A 38 9.59 22.34 36.37
C PRO A 38 9.23 20.88 35.95
N ALA A 39 10.01 20.15 35.13
CA ALA A 39 11.29 19.49 35.38
C ALA A 39 11.31 18.52 36.57
N GLN A 40 11.45 17.20 36.32
CA GLN A 40 12.25 16.19 37.07
C GLN A 40 12.01 14.76 36.50
N GLN A 41 13.03 14.12 35.92
CA GLN A 41 13.94 13.10 36.51
C GLN A 41 13.36 11.67 36.44
N GLU A 42 13.91 10.83 35.56
CA GLU A 42 14.97 9.81 35.82
C GLU A 42 14.41 8.49 36.36
N GLU A 43 14.41 7.44 35.51
CA GLU A 43 14.78 6.04 35.82
C GLU A 43 15.22 5.43 34.47
N THR A 44 16.51 5.38 34.11
CA THR A 44 17.46 4.28 34.38
C THR A 44 16.84 2.91 34.69
N THR A 45 16.98 1.96 33.75
CA THR A 45 17.41 0.58 34.07
C THR A 45 18.06 -0.02 32.83
N THR A 46 19.35 -0.31 33.00
CA THR A 46 20.21 -1.13 32.16
C THR A 46 20.14 -2.55 32.70
N GLU A 47 19.93 -3.54 31.86
CA GLU A 47 20.47 -4.89 32.09
C GLU A 47 21.21 -5.34 30.82
N GLU A 48 22.54 -5.30 30.90
CA GLU A 48 23.41 -6.18 30.12
C GLU A 48 23.26 -7.60 30.67
N THR A 49 23.20 -8.60 29.80
CA THR A 49 23.84 -9.89 30.10
C THR A 49 24.36 -10.54 28.81
N THR A 50 25.69 -10.54 28.71
CA THR A 50 26.59 -11.36 27.90
C THR A 50 26.39 -12.87 28.14
N SER A 51 26.90 -13.72 27.23
CA SER A 51 27.26 -15.17 27.39
C SER A 51 26.53 -16.03 26.34
N THR A 52 27.11 -16.92 25.54
CA THR A 52 28.47 -17.49 25.42
C THR A 52 28.63 -18.10 24.01
N GLU A 53 29.90 -18.18 23.64
CA GLU A 53 30.55 -18.68 22.42
C GLU A 53 30.45 -20.20 22.19
N GLU A 54 30.83 -20.59 20.96
CA GLU A 54 31.38 -21.89 20.49
C GLU A 54 30.45 -23.10 20.27
N THR A 55 30.43 -23.61 19.03
CA THR A 55 31.07 -24.91 18.70
C THR A 55 31.24 -25.10 17.19
N THR A 56 32.50 -25.23 16.79
CA THR A 56 33.09 -25.72 15.53
C THR A 56 32.66 -27.14 15.17
N THR A 57 32.45 -27.45 13.88
CA THR A 57 32.91 -28.70 13.25
C THR A 57 33.07 -28.48 11.74
N GLU A 58 34.31 -28.59 11.25
CA GLU A 58 34.69 -28.82 9.84
C GLU A 58 34.64 -30.32 9.54
N GLU A 59 34.14 -30.75 8.37
CA GLU A 59 34.66 -31.85 7.52
C GLU A 59 34.10 -31.63 6.08
N THR A 60 34.87 -31.11 5.11
CA THR A 60 35.78 -31.72 4.10
C THR A 60 35.13 -32.57 2.98
N THR A 61 35.55 -32.27 1.73
CA THR A 61 35.69 -33.12 0.51
C THR A 61 34.56 -33.06 -0.54
N THR A 62 34.70 -32.35 -1.69
CA THR A 62 35.21 -32.76 -3.05
C THR A 62 34.38 -33.92 -3.67
N GLU A 63 33.83 -33.93 -4.90
CA GLU A 63 34.36 -33.62 -6.25
C GLU A 63 33.23 -33.55 -7.32
N GLU A 64 33.51 -32.82 -8.41
CA GLU A 64 33.17 -33.05 -9.84
C GLU A 64 31.75 -32.91 -10.45
N THR A 65 31.66 -31.91 -11.35
CA THR A 65 31.35 -32.00 -12.79
C THR A 65 30.01 -32.61 -13.23
N THR A 66 29.18 -31.83 -13.94
CA THR A 66 28.78 -32.04 -15.36
C THR A 66 27.65 -31.07 -15.77
N THR A 67 27.81 -30.53 -16.98
CA THR A 67 26.95 -29.61 -17.74
C THR A 67 25.77 -30.33 -18.41
N GLU A 68 24.79 -29.55 -18.91
CA GLU A 68 23.61 -29.90 -19.75
C GLU A 68 22.36 -30.19 -18.90
N GLU A 69 21.15 -29.74 -19.22
CA GLU A 69 20.58 -29.10 -20.41
C GLU A 69 19.28 -28.40 -19.98
N THR A 70 18.89 -27.37 -20.73
CA THR A 70 17.57 -26.77 -20.71
C THR A 70 16.46 -27.80 -20.93
N GLU A 71 15.49 -27.87 -20.03
CA GLU A 71 14.11 -28.19 -20.42
C GLU A 71 13.15 -27.29 -19.66
N ALA A 72 12.53 -26.38 -20.41
CA ALA A 72 11.40 -25.59 -19.98
C ALA A 72 10.24 -26.54 -19.66
N THR A 73 10.09 -26.88 -18.39
CA THR A 73 8.85 -27.47 -17.88
C THR A 73 7.91 -26.32 -17.59
N GLN A 74 6.96 -26.09 -18.51
CA GLN A 74 5.71 -25.43 -18.18
C GLN A 74 5.07 -26.24 -17.05
N GLU A 75 5.13 -25.72 -15.82
CA GLU A 75 4.24 -26.17 -14.76
C GLU A 75 2.82 -25.68 -15.09
N GLU A 76 2.09 -26.55 -15.76
CA GLU A 76 0.66 -26.68 -15.61
C GLU A 76 0.39 -27.22 -14.20
N GLY A 77 -0.12 -26.38 -13.30
CA GLY A 77 -0.47 -26.89 -11.96
C GLY A 77 -0.66 -25.88 -10.84
N ALA A 78 -1.29 -24.73 -11.06
CA ALA A 78 -1.95 -24.03 -9.97
C ALA A 78 -3.45 -24.08 -10.24
N THR A 79 -4.12 -25.06 -9.63
CA THR A 79 -5.56 -25.05 -9.44
C THR A 79 -5.88 -23.76 -8.70
N ALA A 80 -6.20 -22.70 -9.45
CA ALA A 80 -6.76 -21.48 -8.90
C ALA A 80 -8.11 -21.91 -8.31
N GLU A 81 -8.14 -22.13 -7.01
CA GLU A 81 -9.38 -22.37 -6.28
C GLU A 81 -10.20 -21.09 -6.39
N GLU A 82 -11.09 -21.08 -7.39
CA GLU A 82 -12.13 -20.07 -7.62
C GLU A 82 -13.15 -20.15 -6.48
N GLU A 83 -12.80 -19.66 -5.29
CA GLU A 83 -13.82 -19.18 -4.36
C GLU A 83 -14.06 -17.70 -4.65
N SER A 84 -15.27 -17.36 -5.13
CA SER A 84 -15.77 -16.00 -5.38
C SER A 84 -15.29 -15.28 -6.65
N GLY A 85 -14.80 -15.99 -7.67
CA GLY A 85 -14.53 -15.41 -9.01
C GLY A 85 -13.30 -14.51 -9.09
N LEU A 86 -12.49 -14.46 -8.02
CA LEU A 86 -11.21 -13.78 -8.00
C LEU A 86 -10.10 -14.82 -7.93
N GLN A 87 -9.24 -14.87 -8.94
CA GLN A 87 -8.03 -15.69 -8.89
C GLN A 87 -7.20 -15.28 -7.67
N MET A 88 -6.86 -16.26 -6.84
CA MET A 88 -6.23 -16.02 -5.54
C MET A 88 -4.69 -16.01 -5.60
N SER A 89 -4.12 -16.53 -6.68
CA SER A 89 -2.69 -16.58 -6.98
C SER A 89 -2.48 -16.74 -8.48
N GLY A 90 -1.24 -16.58 -8.94
CA GLY A 90 -0.87 -16.71 -10.36
C GLY A 90 -0.80 -15.36 -11.06
N ILE A 91 -0.93 -15.34 -12.38
CA ILE A 91 -0.84 -14.10 -13.17
C ILE A 91 -2.25 -13.62 -13.52
N ASP A 92 -2.57 -12.39 -13.12
CA ASP A 92 -3.82 -11.75 -13.50
C ASP A 92 -3.86 -11.49 -15.02
N PRO A 93 -4.86 -12.02 -15.75
CA PRO A 93 -4.86 -11.96 -17.21
C PRO A 93 -5.14 -10.56 -17.78
N GLU A 94 -5.71 -9.65 -16.99
CA GLU A 94 -6.04 -8.29 -17.43
C GLU A 94 -4.83 -7.37 -17.31
N THR A 95 -4.09 -7.49 -16.22
CA THR A 95 -2.95 -6.63 -15.89
C THR A 95 -1.59 -7.24 -16.24
N GLY A 96 -1.52 -8.57 -16.33
CA GLY A 96 -0.27 -9.31 -16.46
C GLY A 96 0.58 -9.32 -15.17
N LEU A 97 0.03 -8.89 -14.05
CA LEU A 97 0.72 -8.82 -12.76
C LEU A 97 0.54 -10.11 -11.96
N GLU A 98 1.54 -10.45 -11.16
CA GLU A 98 1.43 -11.57 -10.24
C GLU A 98 0.49 -11.22 -9.08
N ILE A 99 -0.40 -12.15 -8.76
CA ILE A 99 -1.35 -12.08 -7.65
C ILE A 99 -0.73 -12.79 -6.46
N ASN A 100 -0.66 -12.06 -5.33
CA ASN A 100 -0.16 -12.55 -4.06
C ASN A 100 1.19 -13.28 -4.17
N PRO A 101 2.24 -12.67 -4.76
CA PRO A 101 3.55 -13.30 -4.91
C PRO A 101 4.16 -13.68 -3.55
N GLU A 102 4.76 -14.88 -3.45
CA GLU A 102 5.41 -15.33 -2.21
C GLU A 102 6.57 -14.44 -1.78
N ASN A 103 7.25 -13.81 -2.76
CA ASN A 103 8.38 -12.93 -2.55
C ASN A 103 8.16 -11.61 -3.30
N VAL A 104 8.43 -10.50 -2.63
CA VAL A 104 8.35 -9.15 -3.21
C VAL A 104 9.73 -8.51 -3.15
N ASN A 105 10.25 -8.10 -4.30
CA ASN A 105 11.52 -7.41 -4.43
C ASN A 105 11.34 -5.91 -4.69
N PRO A 106 12.32 -5.07 -4.35
CA PRO A 106 12.31 -3.66 -4.73
C PRO A 106 12.11 -3.48 -6.24
N GLY A 107 11.14 -2.66 -6.63
CA GLY A 107 10.75 -2.40 -8.02
C GLY A 107 9.56 -3.23 -8.51
N ASP A 108 9.15 -4.24 -7.75
CA ASP A 108 8.03 -5.10 -8.13
C ASP A 108 6.70 -4.36 -8.01
N THR A 109 5.81 -4.64 -8.96
CA THR A 109 4.40 -4.27 -8.91
C THR A 109 3.57 -5.54 -9.01
N PHE A 110 2.59 -5.68 -8.12
CA PHE A 110 1.85 -6.92 -7.92
C PHE A 110 0.45 -6.64 -7.40
N ILE A 111 -0.43 -7.63 -7.52
CA ILE A 111 -1.81 -7.57 -7.01
C ILE A 111 -1.86 -8.25 -5.65
N ILE A 112 -2.52 -7.61 -4.70
CA ILE A 112 -2.87 -8.20 -3.40
C ILE A 112 -4.37 -8.45 -3.40
N ARG A 113 -4.79 -9.68 -3.08
CA ARG A 113 -6.19 -10.07 -2.85
C ARG A 113 -6.28 -10.85 -1.55
N GLY A 114 -7.13 -10.39 -0.62
CA GLY A 114 -7.26 -11.07 0.66
C GLY A 114 -8.16 -10.35 1.65
N THR A 115 -7.97 -10.67 2.92
CA THR A 115 -8.77 -10.15 4.04
C THR A 115 -7.94 -9.17 4.87
N ILE A 116 -8.52 -8.03 5.23
CA ILE A 116 -7.89 -7.09 6.15
C ILE A 116 -7.90 -7.68 7.56
N ILE A 117 -6.71 -7.96 8.09
CA ILE A 117 -6.52 -8.51 9.45
C ILE A 117 -6.06 -7.45 10.46
N SER A 118 -5.53 -6.32 9.99
CA SER A 118 -5.21 -5.16 10.83
C SER A 118 -5.17 -3.89 9.99
N MET A 119 -5.37 -2.74 10.63
CA MET A 119 -5.35 -1.44 9.97
C MET A 119 -4.85 -0.37 10.94
N ASN A 120 -4.10 0.61 10.42
CA ASN A 120 -3.82 1.87 11.07
C ASN A 120 -4.36 3.00 10.18
N LEU A 121 -5.50 3.56 10.58
CA LEU A 121 -6.22 4.57 9.80
C LEU A 121 -5.69 5.99 10.03
N THR A 122 -4.62 6.16 10.81
CA THR A 122 -4.01 7.46 11.11
C THR A 122 -2.58 7.54 10.57
N PRO A 123 -2.25 8.52 9.71
CA PRO A 123 -3.13 9.59 9.19
C PRO A 123 -4.14 9.08 8.15
N THR A 124 -5.30 9.73 8.03
CA THR A 124 -6.35 9.33 7.08
C THR A 124 -5.97 9.57 5.61
N THR A 125 -4.92 10.36 5.36
CA THR A 125 -4.39 10.66 4.02
C THR A 125 -3.43 9.60 3.52
N SER A 126 -2.93 8.73 4.39
CA SER A 126 -2.03 7.65 4.01
C SER A 126 -2.09 6.52 5.06
N PRO A 127 -3.24 5.86 5.16
CA PRO A 127 -3.45 4.79 6.13
C PRO A 127 -2.65 3.55 5.74
N GLU A 128 -2.44 2.67 6.72
CA GLU A 128 -1.75 1.40 6.52
C GLU A 128 -2.71 0.23 6.76
N PHE A 129 -2.60 -0.79 5.90
CA PHE A 129 -3.41 -2.00 5.98
C PHE A 129 -2.50 -3.23 6.05
N LEU A 130 -2.88 -4.21 6.86
CA LEU A 130 -2.31 -5.55 6.84
C LEU A 130 -3.35 -6.49 6.26
N ILE A 131 -3.06 -7.02 5.08
CA ILE A 131 -3.94 -7.93 4.33
C ILE A 131 -3.33 -9.32 4.38
N GLU A 132 -4.12 -10.32 4.76
CA GLU A 132 -3.76 -11.73 4.70
C GLU A 132 -4.40 -12.35 3.44
N ALA A 133 -3.55 -12.84 2.54
CA ALA A 133 -3.99 -13.60 1.38
C ALA A 133 -4.49 -14.99 1.82
N PRO A 134 -5.29 -15.69 0.99
CA PRO A 134 -5.78 -17.04 1.31
C PRO A 134 -4.67 -18.07 1.60
N SER A 135 -3.49 -17.89 1.03
CA SER A 135 -2.30 -18.72 1.31
C SER A 135 -1.75 -18.53 2.74
N GLY A 136 -2.23 -17.53 3.48
CA GLY A 136 -1.70 -17.09 4.78
C GLY A 136 -0.57 -16.06 4.67
N GLN A 137 -0.12 -15.72 3.45
CA GLN A 137 0.87 -14.67 3.25
C GLN A 137 0.30 -13.31 3.65
N ARG A 138 1.11 -12.48 4.32
CA ARG A 138 0.68 -11.17 4.81
C ARG A 138 1.39 -10.05 4.08
N TYR A 139 0.62 -9.03 3.71
CA TYR A 139 1.10 -7.83 3.05
C TYR A 139 0.75 -6.62 3.90
N ARG A 140 1.76 -5.91 4.40
CA ARG A 140 1.56 -4.58 4.98
C ARG A 140 1.76 -3.55 3.87
N ILE A 141 0.75 -2.73 3.63
CA ILE A 141 0.76 -1.72 2.57
C ILE A 141 0.34 -0.35 3.10
N ARG A 142 0.77 0.69 2.40
CA ARG A 142 0.28 2.06 2.57
C ARG A 142 -0.61 2.42 1.38
N SER A 143 -1.79 2.97 1.64
CA SER A 143 -2.78 3.23 0.58
C SER A 143 -3.01 4.71 0.28
N GLN A 144 -3.90 4.95 -0.70
CA GLN A 144 -4.53 6.26 -0.92
C GLN A 144 -5.35 6.72 0.31
N PRO A 145 -5.75 8.01 0.38
CA PRO A 145 -6.62 8.53 1.42
C PRO A 145 -7.91 7.72 1.63
N LEU A 146 -8.42 7.70 2.87
CA LEU A 146 -9.64 6.96 3.21
C LEU A 146 -10.87 7.42 2.41
N ASP A 147 -10.95 8.69 2.06
CA ASP A 147 -12.03 9.25 1.24
C ASP A 147 -11.91 8.93 -0.25
N GLU A 148 -10.85 8.22 -0.66
CA GLU A 148 -10.63 7.71 -2.01
C GLU A 148 -10.71 6.17 -2.08
N ILE A 149 -11.09 5.50 -0.99
CA ILE A 149 -11.32 4.05 -0.96
C ILE A 149 -12.81 3.77 -1.11
N PHE A 150 -13.15 2.95 -2.10
CA PHE A 150 -14.51 2.56 -2.43
C PHE A 150 -14.65 1.05 -2.42
N PHE A 151 -15.90 0.59 -2.30
CA PHE A 151 -16.25 -0.77 -2.69
C PHE A 151 -16.24 -0.89 -4.22
N GLU A 152 -16.15 -2.13 -4.71
CA GLU A 152 -16.21 -2.45 -6.15
C GLU A 152 -17.48 -1.92 -6.86
N ASP A 153 -18.59 -1.75 -6.12
CA ASP A 153 -19.84 -1.19 -6.63
C ASP A 153 -19.84 0.36 -6.68
N GLY A 154 -18.74 0.99 -6.27
CA GLY A 154 -18.55 2.45 -6.21
C GLY A 154 -19.11 3.10 -4.95
N SER A 155 -19.67 2.33 -4.01
CA SER A 155 -20.11 2.86 -2.72
C SER A 155 -18.90 3.20 -1.83
N GLN A 156 -19.08 4.20 -0.97
CA GLN A 156 -18.02 4.67 -0.07
C GLN A 156 -18.27 4.21 1.35
N ILE A 157 -17.22 3.71 2.00
CA ILE A 157 -17.22 3.35 3.42
C ILE A 157 -16.86 4.57 4.27
N LYS A 158 -17.47 4.72 5.46
CA LYS A 158 -17.05 5.77 6.39
C LYS A 158 -15.86 5.30 7.24
N PRO A 159 -15.00 6.21 7.72
CA PRO A 159 -13.83 5.84 8.52
C PRO A 159 -14.10 4.94 9.75
N HIS A 160 -15.27 5.06 10.39
CA HIS A 160 -15.64 4.23 11.56
C HIS A 160 -16.26 2.88 11.20
N GLU A 161 -16.54 2.63 9.92
CA GLU A 161 -17.13 1.38 9.43
C GLU A 161 -16.06 0.37 9.00
N TYR A 162 -14.81 0.81 8.84
CA TYR A 162 -13.67 -0.08 8.60
C TYR A 162 -13.52 -1.07 9.76
N ARG A 163 -13.44 -2.35 9.42
CA ARG A 163 -13.31 -3.45 10.37
C ARG A 163 -12.40 -4.54 9.84
N GLN A 164 -11.78 -5.30 10.75
CA GLN A 164 -11.10 -6.54 10.37
C GLN A 164 -12.11 -7.52 9.77
N GLY A 165 -11.65 -8.37 8.85
CA GLY A 165 -12.48 -9.33 8.14
C GLY A 165 -13.00 -8.83 6.79
N MET A 166 -12.91 -7.52 6.49
CA MET A 166 -13.29 -7.02 5.17
C MET A 166 -12.34 -7.55 4.09
N LYS A 167 -12.91 -7.99 2.97
CA LYS A 167 -12.15 -8.37 1.78
C LYS A 167 -11.67 -7.12 1.03
N ALA A 168 -10.47 -7.19 0.48
CA ALA A 168 -9.87 -6.09 -0.27
C ALA A 168 -8.98 -6.58 -1.42
N MET A 169 -8.85 -5.74 -2.43
CA MET A 169 -7.93 -5.90 -3.55
C MET A 169 -7.15 -4.60 -3.77
N ALA A 170 -5.87 -4.70 -4.13
CA ALA A 170 -5.03 -3.55 -4.47
C ALA A 170 -3.94 -3.93 -5.47
N THR A 171 -3.54 -3.00 -6.33
CA THR A 171 -2.26 -3.05 -7.04
C THR A 171 -1.23 -2.29 -6.20
N ALA A 172 -0.20 -2.99 -5.75
CA ALA A 172 0.84 -2.42 -4.90
C ALA A 172 2.19 -2.42 -5.62
N THR A 173 2.98 -1.37 -5.40
CA THR A 173 4.35 -1.26 -5.90
C THR A 173 5.29 -1.08 -4.73
N LEU A 174 6.33 -1.91 -4.65
CA LEU A 174 7.48 -1.66 -3.78
C LEU A 174 8.50 -0.82 -4.57
N ALA A 175 8.92 0.32 -4.03
CA ALA A 175 9.84 1.21 -4.74
C ALA A 175 11.16 0.50 -5.10
N ALA A 176 11.79 0.88 -6.22
CA ALA A 176 13.04 0.25 -6.69
C ALA A 176 14.23 0.50 -5.76
N ASP A 177 14.19 1.58 -4.96
CA ASP A 177 15.16 1.95 -3.94
C ASP A 177 14.68 1.57 -2.52
N ALA A 178 13.63 0.76 -2.40
CA ALA A 178 13.09 0.32 -1.13
C ALA A 178 14.13 -0.45 -0.30
N THR A 179 14.14 -0.14 0.99
CA THR A 179 14.82 -0.87 2.04
C THR A 179 13.87 -1.86 2.72
N ILE A 180 14.39 -2.69 3.63
CA ILE A 180 13.58 -3.70 4.34
C ILE A 180 12.43 -3.11 5.18
N THR A 181 12.47 -1.82 5.50
CA THR A 181 11.42 -1.13 6.27
C THR A 181 10.40 -0.41 5.40
N ASP A 182 10.67 -0.27 4.10
CA ASP A 182 9.75 0.39 3.18
C ASP A 182 8.56 -0.53 2.87
N LEU A 183 7.39 0.09 2.78
CA LEU A 183 6.15 -0.63 2.50
C LEU A 183 5.79 -0.48 1.03
N PRO A 184 5.23 -1.53 0.40
CA PRO A 184 4.53 -1.36 -0.86
C PRO A 184 3.43 -0.30 -0.73
N VAL A 185 3.31 0.53 -1.76
CA VAL A 185 2.31 1.61 -1.83
C VAL A 185 1.28 1.27 -2.89
N THR A 186 0.01 1.50 -2.59
CA THR A 186 -1.11 1.40 -3.53
C THR A 186 -1.85 2.73 -3.62
N ASN A 187 -2.45 3.01 -4.78
CA ASN A 187 -3.39 4.12 -4.97
C ASN A 187 -4.79 3.64 -5.41
N ASP A 188 -5.04 2.34 -5.33
CA ASP A 188 -6.23 1.68 -5.89
C ASP A 188 -6.79 0.61 -4.94
N LEU A 189 -6.53 0.72 -3.63
CA LEU A 189 -7.14 -0.18 -2.65
C LEU A 189 -8.67 -0.10 -2.76
N THR A 190 -9.27 -1.22 -3.09
CA THR A 190 -10.71 -1.38 -3.31
C THR A 190 -11.24 -2.42 -2.33
N LEU A 191 -12.39 -2.13 -1.70
CA LEU A 191 -13.07 -3.07 -0.83
C LEU A 191 -13.99 -3.97 -1.67
N LEU A 192 -14.06 -5.23 -1.29
CA LEU A 192 -14.92 -6.21 -1.95
C LEU A 192 -16.15 -6.47 -1.08
N LEU A 193 -17.29 -6.71 -1.69
CA LEU A 193 -18.51 -7.03 -0.94
C LEU A 193 -18.42 -8.45 -0.37
N ASP A 194 -18.92 -8.63 0.86
CA ASP A 194 -19.13 -9.97 1.41
C ASP A 194 -20.39 -10.54 0.74
N GLU A 195 -20.24 -11.59 -0.09
CA GLU A 195 -21.35 -12.34 -0.70
C GLU A 195 -22.21 -13.10 0.33
#